data_AF-A0A2V7GTF7-F1
#
_entry.id   AF-A0A2V7GTF7-F1
#
_cell.length_a   1.000
_cell.length_b   1.000
_cell.length_c   1.000
_cell.angle_alpha   90.00
_cell.angle_beta   90.00
_cell.angle_gamma   90.00
#
_symmetry.space_group_name_H-M   'P 1'
#
loop_
_entity.id
_entity.type
_entity.pdbx_description
1 polymer ?
#
loop_
_entity_poly.entity_id
_entity_poly.type
_entity_poly.pdbx_seq_one_letter_code
_entity_poly.pdbx_strand_id
1 'polypeptide(L)'
;RRKLPPSTIERVVAELPHPPRGPAIHAIADLVAHGFDPDSSAGLIIDAVHDGLQRDRLLDVSTAALHEVQRGRTRDEAIVVVRQELPNVPGPPKPERGTVTRARRPETLTPPRR
;
A
#
# COMPACT_ATOMS: atom_id res chain seq x y z
N ARG A 1 12.03 -8.90 8.74
CA ARG A 1 10.84 -9.71 8.39
C ARG A 1 9.63 -8.94 8.88
N ARG A 2 8.83 -8.33 7.98
CA ARG A 2 7.65 -7.53 8.33
C ARG A 2 6.55 -8.49 8.76
N LYS A 3 6.25 -8.56 10.06
CA LYS A 3 5.15 -9.37 10.58
C LYS A 3 4.13 -8.42 11.19
N LEU A 4 2.88 -8.54 10.76
CA LEU A 4 1.79 -7.85 11.42
C LEU A 4 1.62 -8.37 12.85
N PRO A 5 1.21 -7.53 13.81
CA PRO A 5 0.84 -7.99 15.13
C PRO A 5 -0.26 -9.08 15.04
N PRO A 6 -0.19 -10.15 15.84
CA PRO A 6 -1.22 -11.19 15.84
C PRO A 6 -2.63 -10.64 16.10
N SER A 7 -2.76 -9.68 17.00
CA SER A 7 -4.03 -9.00 17.32
C SER A 7 -4.65 -8.32 16.09
N THR A 8 -3.83 -7.68 15.25
CA THR A 8 -4.29 -7.05 14.00
C THR A 8 -4.81 -8.09 13.01
N ILE A 9 -4.15 -9.25 12.90
CA ILE A 9 -4.58 -10.35 12.03
C ILE A 9 -5.90 -10.95 12.54
N GLU A 10 -6.00 -11.21 13.84
CA GLU A 10 -7.20 -11.76 14.47
C GLU A 10 -8.41 -10.85 14.24
N ARG A 11 -8.23 -9.54 14.39
CA ARG A 11 -9.27 -8.54 14.09
C ARG A 11 -9.73 -8.62 12.63
N VAL A 12 -8.81 -8.65 11.67
CA VAL A 12 -9.16 -8.76 10.25
C VAL A 12 -9.91 -10.05 9.95
N VAL A 13 -9.52 -11.17 10.58
CA VAL A 13 -10.19 -12.46 10.42
C VAL A 13 -11.60 -12.44 11.01
N ALA A 14 -11.79 -11.76 12.13
CA ALA A 14 -13.08 -11.60 12.82
C ALA A 14 -14.04 -10.70 12.03
N GLU A 15 -13.57 -9.55 11.57
CA GLU A 15 -14.37 -8.54 10.84
C GLU A 15 -14.66 -8.95 9.40
N LEU A 16 -13.72 -9.67 8.76
CA LEU A 16 -13.86 -10.14 7.38
C LEU A 16 -13.98 -11.66 7.36
N PRO A 17 -15.16 -12.26 7.64
CA PRO A 17 -15.34 -13.71 7.68
C PRO A 17 -15.10 -14.42 6.32
N HIS A 18 -15.24 -13.68 5.21
CA HIS A 18 -15.11 -14.18 3.84
C HIS A 18 -14.06 -13.37 3.05
N PRO A 19 -13.63 -13.81 1.84
CA PRO A 19 -12.70 -13.04 1.02
C PRO A 19 -13.16 -11.57 0.86
N PRO A 20 -12.24 -10.59 0.85
CA PRO A 20 -10.83 -10.71 0.46
C PRO A 20 -9.78 -10.60 1.61
N ARG A 21 -9.72 -11.56 2.54
CA ARG A 21 -8.73 -11.60 3.64
C ARG A 21 -7.27 -11.44 3.21
N GLY A 22 -6.82 -12.20 2.22
CA GLY A 22 -5.42 -12.17 1.77
C GLY A 22 -4.99 -10.79 1.26
N PRO A 23 -5.74 -10.20 0.30
CA PRO A 23 -5.51 -8.84 -0.17
C PRO A 23 -5.61 -7.78 0.95
N ALA A 24 -6.56 -7.91 1.87
CA ALA A 24 -6.68 -7.01 3.02
C ALA A 24 -5.43 -7.07 3.92
N ILE A 25 -4.98 -8.27 4.30
CA ILE A 25 -3.76 -8.48 5.08
C ILE A 25 -2.54 -7.91 4.35
N HIS A 26 -2.48 -8.07 3.02
CA HIS A 26 -1.38 -7.53 2.23
C HIS A 26 -1.35 -6.00 2.25
N ALA A 27 -2.48 -5.33 2.04
CA ALA A 27 -2.57 -3.88 2.09
C ALA A 27 -2.22 -3.32 3.48
N ILE A 28 -2.67 -3.98 4.55
CA ILE A 28 -2.32 -3.61 5.94
C ILE A 28 -0.81 -3.78 6.17
N ALA A 29 -0.23 -4.89 5.70
CA ALA A 29 1.20 -5.13 5.81
C ALA A 29 2.03 -4.10 5.04
N ASP A 30 1.53 -3.60 3.91
CA ASP A 30 2.18 -2.52 3.17
C ASP A 30 2.14 -1.19 3.94
N LEU A 31 1.00 -0.80 4.51
CA LEU A 31 0.90 0.39 5.36
C LEU A 31 1.84 0.30 6.56
N VAL A 32 1.84 -0.81 7.28
CA VAL A 32 2.74 -1.01 8.44
C VAL A 32 4.21 -1.00 8.01
N ALA A 33 4.53 -1.48 6.81
CA ALA A 33 5.89 -1.38 6.27
C ALA A 33 6.37 0.06 6.07
N HIS A 34 5.44 0.99 5.83
CA HIS A 34 5.70 2.43 5.66
C HIS A 34 5.54 3.22 6.97
N GLY A 35 5.43 2.51 8.10
CA GLY A 35 5.41 3.07 9.45
C GLY A 35 4.04 3.59 9.89
N PHE A 36 2.95 3.21 9.21
CA PHE A 36 1.61 3.46 9.71
C PHE A 36 1.30 2.56 10.91
N ASP A 37 0.46 3.08 11.80
CA ASP A 37 -0.03 2.33 12.94
C ASP A 37 -0.84 1.09 12.48
N PRO A 38 -0.56 -0.13 12.99
CA PRO A 38 -1.24 -1.35 12.57
C PRO A 38 -2.76 -1.32 12.78
N ASP A 39 -3.24 -0.75 13.87
CA ASP A 39 -4.67 -0.78 14.21
C ASP A 39 -5.46 0.22 13.36
N SER A 40 -4.89 1.40 13.13
CA SER A 40 -5.43 2.41 12.23
C SER A 40 -5.43 1.91 10.78
N SER A 41 -4.37 1.23 10.37
CA SER A 41 -4.25 0.59 9.05
C SER A 41 -5.30 -0.50 8.85
N ALA A 42 -5.50 -1.37 9.83
CA ALA A 42 -6.54 -2.40 9.79
C ALA A 42 -7.94 -1.79 9.72
N GLY A 43 -8.20 -0.75 10.52
CA GLY A 43 -9.46 -0.03 10.47
C GLY A 43 -9.77 0.52 9.07
N LEU A 44 -8.82 1.23 8.45
CA LEU A 44 -8.99 1.78 7.10
C LEU A 44 -9.32 0.69 6.05
N ILE A 45 -8.61 -0.44 6.08
CA ILE A 45 -8.81 -1.51 5.09
C ILE A 45 -10.11 -2.29 5.34
N ILE A 46 -10.52 -2.46 6.60
CA ILE A 46 -11.83 -3.05 6.93
C ILE A 46 -12.96 -2.15 6.44
N ASP A 47 -12.88 -0.84 6.69
CA ASP A 47 -13.85 0.15 6.21
C ASP A 47 -13.95 0.10 4.68
N ALA A 48 -12.83 0.03 3.97
CA ALA A 48 -12.81 -0.11 2.52
C ALA A 48 -13.52 -1.38 2.03
N VAL A 49 -13.33 -2.53 2.69
CA VAL A 49 -14.02 -3.77 2.34
C VAL A 49 -15.53 -3.67 2.63
N HIS A 50 -15.93 -3.05 3.73
CA HIS A 50 -17.33 -2.80 4.06
C HIS A 50 -18.01 -1.87 3.06
N ASP A 51 -17.28 -0.88 2.52
CA ASP A 51 -17.75 -0.01 1.43
C ASP A 51 -17.73 -0.70 0.05
N GLY A 52 -17.38 -1.98 0.00
CA GLY A 52 -17.47 -2.82 -1.20
C GLY A 52 -16.22 -2.85 -2.08
N LEU A 53 -15.07 -2.31 -1.62
CA LEU A 53 -13.82 -2.43 -2.37
C LEU A 53 -13.37 -3.89 -2.42
N GLN A 54 -13.07 -4.32 -3.64
CA GLN A 54 -12.57 -5.67 -3.92
C GLN A 54 -11.05 -5.69 -4.08
N ARG A 55 -10.50 -6.90 -4.03
CA ARG A 55 -9.07 -7.28 -4.05
C ARG A 55 -8.09 -6.19 -4.52
N ASP A 56 -8.11 -5.83 -5.81
CA ASP A 56 -7.10 -4.96 -6.41
C ASP A 56 -7.20 -3.50 -5.89
N ARG A 57 -8.40 -3.07 -5.52
CA ARG A 57 -8.67 -1.74 -4.99
C ARG A 57 -8.16 -1.54 -3.56
N LEU A 58 -7.93 -2.62 -2.81
CA LEU A 58 -7.40 -2.52 -1.45
C LEU A 58 -5.93 -2.08 -1.43
N LEU A 59 -5.15 -2.45 -2.46
CA LEU A 59 -3.78 -1.98 -2.60
C LEU A 59 -3.74 -0.50 -3.04
N ASP A 60 -4.73 -0.07 -3.84
CA ASP A 60 -4.89 1.35 -4.18
C ASP A 60 -5.14 2.20 -2.93
N VAL A 61 -5.90 1.69 -1.95
CA VAL A 61 -6.12 2.35 -0.65
C VAL A 61 -4.80 2.57 0.10
N SER A 62 -3.96 1.53 0.21
CA SER A 62 -2.64 1.68 0.83
C SER A 62 -1.76 2.67 0.06
N THR A 63 -1.79 2.62 -1.28
CA THR A 63 -0.99 3.51 -2.13
C THR A 63 -1.44 4.97 -1.99
N ALA A 64 -2.74 5.22 -1.92
CA ALA A 64 -3.29 6.56 -1.70
C ALA A 64 -2.81 7.13 -0.36
N ALA A 65 -2.82 6.35 0.72
CA ALA A 65 -2.34 6.83 2.02
C ALA A 65 -0.85 7.18 1.99
N LEU A 66 -0.03 6.36 1.33
CA LEU A 66 1.38 6.68 1.10
C LEU A 66 1.57 8.01 0.33
N HIS A 67 0.72 8.26 -0.66
CA HIS A 67 0.77 9.48 -1.45
C HIS A 67 0.41 10.72 -0.63
N GLU A 68 -0.55 10.61 0.27
CA GLU A 68 -0.88 11.70 1.18
C GLU A 68 0.30 12.04 2.12
N VAL A 69 1.05 11.03 2.57
CA VAL A 69 2.30 11.25 3.33
C VAL A 69 3.39 11.89 2.46
N GLN A 70 3.53 11.48 1.20
CA GLN A 70 4.46 12.11 0.26
C GLN A 70 4.10 13.58 -0.03
N ARG A 71 2.83 13.95 0.06
CA ARG A 71 2.34 15.33 -0.02
C ARG A 71 2.58 16.15 1.26
N GLY A 72 3.22 15.56 2.27
CA GLY A 72 3.62 16.23 3.51
C GLY A 72 2.63 16.06 4.68
N ARG A 73 1.58 15.24 4.52
CA ARG A 73 0.67 14.94 5.63
C ARG A 73 1.30 13.95 6.61
N THR A 74 0.84 14.01 7.86
CA THR A 74 1.12 12.94 8.81
C THR A 74 0.39 11.65 8.40
N ARG A 75 0.81 10.52 8.95
CA ARG A 75 0.21 9.21 8.65
C ARG A 75 -1.24 9.13 9.11
N ASP A 76 -1.54 9.73 10.25
CA ASP A 76 -2.90 9.76 10.80
C ASP A 76 -3.81 10.62 9.93
N GLU A 77 -3.35 11.81 9.51
CA GLU A 77 -4.07 12.65 8.55
C GLU A 77 -4.27 11.95 7.21
N ALA A 78 -3.26 11.23 6.72
CA ALA A 78 -3.37 10.46 5.49
C ALA A 78 -4.46 9.38 5.58
N ILE A 79 -4.56 8.67 6.71
CA ILE A 79 -5.65 7.70 6.94
C ILE A 79 -7.01 8.40 6.93
N VAL A 80 -7.14 9.54 7.62
CA VAL A 80 -8.40 10.28 7.68
C VAL A 80 -8.84 10.76 6.30
N VAL A 81 -7.92 11.32 5.51
CA VAL A 81 -8.20 11.79 4.15
C VAL A 81 -8.61 10.62 3.26
N VAL A 82 -7.88 9.52 3.24
CA VAL A 82 -8.21 8.37 2.39
C VAL A 82 -9.54 7.73 2.80
N ARG A 83 -9.85 7.70 4.10
CA ARG A 83 -11.14 7.20 4.59
C ARG A 83 -12.32 8.02 4.06
N GLN A 84 -12.17 9.35 3.96
CA GLN A 84 -13.22 10.22 3.42
C GLN A 84 -13.44 10.03 1.91
N GLU A 85 -12.43 9.52 1.21
CA GLU A 85 -12.49 9.25 -0.23
C GLU A 85 -13.05 7.86 -0.55
N LEU A 86 -13.36 7.02 0.44
CA LEU A 86 -13.97 5.71 0.20
C LEU A 86 -15.42 5.84 -0.32
N PRO A 87 -15.85 4.98 -1.26
CA PRO A 87 -15.08 3.95 -1.95
C PRO A 87 -14.27 4.45 -3.18
N ASN A 88 -14.34 5.75 -3.46
CA ASN A 88 -13.82 6.42 -4.66
C ASN A 88 -12.33 6.78 -4.60
N VAL A 89 -11.52 5.97 -3.91
CA VAL A 89 -10.09 6.25 -3.75
C VAL A 89 -9.43 6.42 -5.12
N PRO A 90 -8.66 7.50 -5.34
CA PRO A 90 -7.93 7.69 -6.58
C PRO A 90 -6.89 6.58 -6.74
N GLY A 91 -6.88 5.93 -7.90
CA GLY A 91 -5.84 4.96 -8.23
C GLY A 91 -4.46 5.63 -8.26
N PRO A 92 -3.37 4.84 -8.14
CA PRO A 92 -2.02 5.36 -8.18
C PRO A 92 -1.81 6.22 -9.45
N PRO A 93 -1.22 7.42 -9.33
CA PRO A 93 -0.90 8.22 -10.50
C PRO A 93 0.04 7.42 -11.40
N LYS A 94 -0.24 7.45 -12.70
CA LYS A 94 0.69 6.86 -13.68
C LYS A 94 2.06 7.52 -13.49
N PRO A 95 3.15 6.75 -13.38
CA PRO A 95 4.48 7.33 -13.38
C PRO A 95 4.62 8.15 -14.67
N GLU A 96 5.01 9.42 -14.53
CA GLU A 96 5.30 10.25 -15.69
C GLU A 96 6.35 9.51 -16.53
N ARG A 97 6.04 9.31 -17.82
CA ARG A 97 6.96 8.71 -18.80
C ARG A 97 8.09 9.70 -19.08
N GLY A 98 9.01 9.79 -18.16
CA GLY A 98 10.14 10.72 -18.16
C GLY A 98 10.58 10.88 -16.73
N THR A 99 11.33 9.95 -16.15
CA THR A 99 12.79 10.07 -16.13
C THR A 99 13.38 8.69 -15.80
N VAL A 100 13.16 7.69 -16.66
CA VAL A 100 14.02 6.50 -16.64
C VAL A 100 15.29 6.91 -17.37
N THR A 101 16.20 7.61 -16.68
CA THR A 101 17.58 7.76 -17.12
C THR A 101 18.13 6.34 -17.19
N ARG A 102 18.06 5.78 -18.40
CA ARG A 102 18.66 4.52 -18.86
C ARG A 102 19.77 4.10 -17.91
N ALA A 103 19.50 3.13 -17.04
CA ALA A 103 20.54 2.46 -16.29
C ALA A 103 21.57 1.99 -17.32
N ARG A 104 22.77 2.60 -17.31
CA ARG A 104 23.86 2.16 -18.19
C ARG A 104 24.13 0.71 -17.84
N ARG A 105 23.89 -0.17 -18.82
CA ARG A 105 24.47 -1.51 -18.85
C ARG A 105 25.99 -1.34 -18.65
N PRO A 106 26.63 -2.01 -17.68
CA PRO A 106 28.09 -2.01 -17.60
C PRO A 106 28.63 -2.57 -18.91
N GLU A 107 29.44 -1.80 -19.62
CA GLU A 107 30.18 -2.30 -20.78
C GLU A 107 31.17 -3.35 -20.26
N THR A 108 30.96 -4.59 -20.66
CA THR A 108 31.91 -5.69 -20.46
C THR A 108 33.22 -5.33 -21.17
N LEU A 109 34.22 -4.92 -20.39
CA LEU A 109 35.62 -4.80 -20.83
C LEU A 109 36.06 -6.13 -21.43
N THR A 110 36.25 -6.16 -22.74
CA THR A 110 36.88 -7.29 -23.44
C THR A 110 38.40 -7.08 -23.37
N PRO A 111 39.20 -8.01 -22.82
CA PRO A 111 40.66 -7.83 -22.78
C PRO A 111 41.28 -8.05 -24.19
N PRO A 112 42.38 -7.34 -24.52
CA PRO A 112 43.02 -7.46 -25.83
C PRO A 112 43.72 -8.81 -25.99
N ARG A 113 43.52 -9.44 -27.14
CA ARG A 113 44.29 -10.61 -27.59
C ARG A 113 45.72 -10.16 -27.92
N ARG A 114 46.71 -10.89 -27.40
CA ARG A 114 48.05 -10.98 -27.98
C ARG A 114 48.17 -12.31 -28.71
#